data_AF-A0A066Z2I6-F1
#
_entry.id   AF-A0A066Z2I6-F1
#
_cell.length_a   1.000
_cell.length_b   1.000
_cell.length_c   1.000
_cell.angle_alpha   90.00
_cell.angle_beta   90.00
_cell.angle_gamma   90.00
#
_symmetry.space_group_name_H-M   'P 1'
#
loop_
_entity.id
_entity.type
_entity.pdbx_description
1 polymer ?
#
loop_
_entity_poly.entity_id
_entity_poly.type
_entity_poly.pdbx_seq_one_letter_code
_entity_poly.pdbx_strand_id
1 'polypeptide(L)'
;MLCRLLGDTADGGDGAGPGWLAVRPELPDCVLETALRHPHWRVRAALAERPGLPAGTLAALAADRERRVRRAAAAAGHRVALPPETLAALAADRDPDTRRLVPGCAGLPVELLVRLAQDGSPLVRAAAVGADSWAQLPPRVRTALRSDRDPAVRSAVQRALRVERPLPVTLAGYIAESDPLRRERTAAGPPWSGRSASGWCWTTIRGSAGRRRAIRGCRRIWRWPWRRIRTRRCGSRCRCGRT
;
A
#
# COMPACT_ATOMS: atom_id res chain seq x y z
N MET A 1 -3.90 -27.53 28.39
CA MET A 1 -2.44 -27.30 28.23
C MET A 1 -2.16 -26.30 27.12
N LEU A 2 -2.63 -26.52 25.88
CA LEU A 2 -2.41 -25.62 24.73
C LEU A 2 -2.89 -24.16 24.94
N CYS A 3 -4.08 -23.92 25.54
CA CYS A 3 -4.52 -22.55 25.86
C CYS A 3 -3.56 -21.82 26.80
N ARG A 4 -3.00 -22.50 27.81
CA ARG A 4 -2.06 -21.86 28.74
C ARG A 4 -0.77 -21.47 28.03
N LEU A 5 -0.21 -22.38 27.22
CA LEU A 5 0.99 -22.10 26.41
C LEU A 5 0.80 -20.91 25.45
N LEU A 6 -0.38 -20.77 24.84
CA LEU A 6 -0.71 -19.63 24.01
C LEU A 6 -0.87 -18.33 24.82
N GLY A 7 -1.46 -18.42 26.02
CA GLY A 7 -1.64 -17.32 26.95
C GLY A 7 -0.34 -16.78 27.56
N ASP A 8 0.60 -17.66 27.91
CA ASP A 8 1.89 -17.28 28.51
C ASP A 8 2.70 -16.38 27.57
N THR A 9 2.62 -16.62 26.25
CA THR A 9 3.23 -15.75 25.22
C THR A 9 2.47 -14.44 24.96
N ALA A 10 1.24 -14.33 25.46
CA ALA A 10 0.40 -13.15 25.27
C ALA A 10 0.52 -12.14 26.42
N ASP A 11 0.87 -12.63 27.61
CA ASP A 11 1.00 -11.86 28.85
C ASP A 11 2.46 -11.52 29.21
N GLY A 12 3.44 -12.18 28.57
CA GLY A 12 4.88 -11.95 28.75
C GLY A 12 5.34 -10.53 28.38
N GLY A 13 5.99 -9.85 29.33
CA GLY A 13 6.59 -8.51 29.17
C GLY A 13 7.91 -8.47 28.38
N ASP A 14 8.37 -9.63 27.92
CA ASP A 14 9.59 -9.87 27.14
C ASP A 14 9.48 -9.49 25.66
N GLY A 15 8.37 -8.85 25.26
CA GLY A 15 8.17 -8.31 23.91
C GLY A 15 7.89 -9.37 22.84
N ALA A 16 7.99 -10.65 23.19
CA ALA A 16 7.61 -11.79 22.36
C ALA A 16 6.11 -12.05 22.46
N GLY A 17 5.29 -11.13 21.94
CA GLY A 17 3.85 -11.35 21.83
C GLY A 17 3.50 -12.60 21.00
N PRO A 18 2.21 -12.95 20.85
CA PRO A 18 1.78 -14.14 20.12
C PRO A 18 2.00 -14.04 18.60
N GLY A 19 2.78 -13.07 18.12
CA GLY A 19 3.11 -12.85 16.70
C GLY A 19 3.82 -14.03 16.05
N TRP A 20 4.40 -14.96 16.82
CA TRP A 20 4.91 -16.23 16.28
C TRP A 20 3.79 -17.04 15.60
N LEU A 21 2.53 -16.91 16.02
CA LEU A 21 1.36 -17.52 15.35
C LEU A 21 1.15 -16.99 13.94
N ALA A 22 1.57 -15.77 13.63
CA ALA A 22 1.46 -15.21 12.29
C ALA A 22 2.60 -15.70 11.36
N VAL A 23 3.78 -15.99 11.92
CA VAL A 23 5.01 -16.24 11.15
C VAL A 23 5.27 -17.73 10.89
N ARG A 24 4.84 -18.64 11.77
CA ARG A 24 5.15 -20.08 11.62
C ARG A 24 4.26 -20.76 10.58
N PRO A 25 4.71 -21.11 9.37
CA PRO A 25 3.83 -21.53 8.27
C PRO A 25 3.07 -22.83 8.53
N GLU A 26 3.61 -23.72 9.35
CA GLU A 26 3.02 -25.04 9.63
C GLU A 26 2.63 -25.12 11.11
N LEU A 27 1.33 -25.01 11.38
CA LEU A 27 0.75 -25.23 12.70
C LEU A 27 -0.35 -26.29 12.58
N PRO A 28 -0.43 -27.25 13.51
CA PRO A 28 -1.53 -28.20 13.56
C PRO A 28 -2.88 -27.49 13.70
N ASP A 29 -3.93 -28.03 13.07
CA ASP A 29 -5.29 -27.47 13.12
C ASP A 29 -5.80 -27.30 14.56
N CYS A 30 -5.43 -28.21 15.46
CA CYS A 30 -5.80 -28.11 16.87
C CYS A 30 -5.24 -26.83 17.54
N VAL A 31 -4.07 -26.34 17.11
CA VAL A 31 -3.49 -25.09 17.61
C VAL A 31 -4.25 -23.90 17.04
N LEU A 32 -4.65 -23.94 15.75
CA LEU A 32 -5.42 -22.88 15.11
C LEU A 32 -6.82 -22.75 15.73
N GLU A 33 -7.52 -23.87 15.95
CA GLU A 33 -8.81 -23.91 16.63
C GLU A 33 -8.72 -23.40 18.07
N THR A 34 -7.65 -23.79 18.78
CA THR A 34 -7.40 -23.30 20.15
C THR A 34 -7.13 -21.80 20.14
N ALA A 35 -6.34 -21.31 19.18
CA ALA A 35 -6.04 -19.88 19.03
C ALA A 35 -7.29 -19.07 18.69
N LEU A 36 -8.19 -19.60 17.84
CA LEU A 36 -9.44 -18.95 17.45
C LEU A 36 -10.37 -18.75 18.64
N ARG A 37 -10.47 -19.74 19.53
CA ARG A 37 -11.33 -19.69 20.73
C ARG A 37 -10.61 -19.17 21.97
N HIS A 38 -9.38 -18.70 21.82
CA HIS A 38 -8.53 -18.32 22.95
C HIS A 38 -9.14 -17.14 23.72
N PRO A 39 -9.15 -17.14 25.06
CA PRO A 39 -9.75 -16.06 25.86
C PRO A 39 -9.04 -14.71 25.65
N HIS A 40 -7.71 -14.75 25.51
CA HIS A 40 -6.87 -13.57 25.31
C HIS A 40 -6.93 -13.06 23.87
N TRP A 41 -7.32 -11.80 23.70
CA TRP A 41 -7.54 -11.20 22.38
C TRP A 41 -6.27 -11.06 21.54
N ARG A 42 -5.08 -10.91 22.15
CA ARG A 42 -3.82 -10.83 21.38
C ARG A 42 -3.56 -12.10 20.59
N VAL A 43 -3.92 -13.26 21.13
CA VAL A 43 -3.77 -14.55 20.45
C VAL A 43 -4.69 -14.62 19.23
N ARG A 44 -5.96 -14.21 19.40
CA ARG A 44 -6.93 -14.15 18.29
C ARG A 44 -6.54 -13.13 17.21
N ALA A 45 -6.00 -11.97 17.62
CA ALA A 45 -5.51 -10.96 16.69
C ALA A 45 -4.27 -11.45 15.91
N ALA A 46 -3.33 -12.13 16.58
CA ALA A 46 -2.16 -12.72 15.92
C ALA A 46 -2.55 -13.84 14.95
N LEU A 47 -3.60 -14.61 15.27
CA LEU A 47 -4.19 -15.56 14.32
C LEU A 47 -4.68 -14.83 13.07
N ALA A 48 -5.42 -13.72 13.20
CA ALA A 48 -5.94 -12.96 12.06
C ALA A 48 -4.86 -12.42 11.10
N GLU A 49 -3.66 -12.13 11.61
CA GLU A 49 -2.53 -11.63 10.80
C GLU A 49 -1.85 -12.72 9.95
N ARG A 50 -2.15 -13.99 10.25
CA ARG A 50 -1.53 -15.14 9.62
C ARG A 50 -1.89 -15.22 8.13
N PRO A 51 -0.90 -15.36 7.22
CA PRO A 51 -1.17 -15.52 5.80
C PRO A 51 -1.81 -16.89 5.52
N GLY A 52 -2.68 -16.94 4.51
CA GLY A 52 -3.32 -18.19 4.07
C GLY A 52 -4.42 -18.72 4.98
N LEU A 53 -4.96 -17.91 5.90
CA LEU A 53 -6.13 -18.31 6.66
C LEU A 53 -7.34 -18.55 5.74
N PRO A 54 -8.15 -19.59 6.03
CA PRO A 54 -9.42 -19.78 5.35
C PRO A 54 -10.35 -18.58 5.55
N ALA A 55 -11.13 -18.25 4.50
CA ALA A 55 -12.07 -17.13 4.54
C ALA A 55 -13.09 -17.26 5.69
N GLY A 56 -13.55 -18.48 6.00
CA GLY A 56 -14.47 -18.74 7.12
C GLY A 56 -13.87 -18.41 8.49
N THR A 57 -12.60 -18.76 8.72
CA THR A 57 -11.90 -18.43 9.97
C THR A 57 -11.69 -16.91 10.09
N LEU A 58 -11.34 -16.24 9.00
CA LEU A 58 -11.17 -14.80 9.00
C LEU A 58 -12.50 -14.07 9.21
N ALA A 59 -13.60 -14.58 8.65
CA ALA A 59 -14.95 -14.06 8.87
C ALA A 59 -15.39 -14.20 10.33
N ALA A 60 -15.08 -15.33 11.00
CA ALA A 60 -15.32 -15.49 12.43
C ALA A 60 -14.54 -14.45 13.26
N LEU A 61 -13.27 -14.18 12.92
CA LEU A 61 -12.45 -13.15 13.59
C LEU A 61 -12.94 -11.72 13.28
N ALA A 62 -13.51 -11.48 12.10
CA ALA A 62 -14.15 -10.22 11.74
C ALA A 62 -15.41 -9.92 12.57
N ALA A 63 -16.06 -10.96 13.11
CA ALA A 63 -17.20 -10.85 14.02
C ALA A 63 -16.81 -10.83 15.51
N ASP A 64 -15.52 -10.77 15.84
CA ASP A 64 -15.04 -10.86 17.22
C ASP A 64 -15.55 -9.71 18.10
N ARG A 65 -15.82 -9.99 19.38
CA ARG A 65 -16.22 -8.97 20.37
C ARG A 65 -15.15 -7.88 20.55
N GLU A 66 -13.88 -8.22 20.44
CA GLU A 66 -12.78 -7.30 20.65
C GLU A 66 -12.44 -6.53 19.37
N ARG A 67 -12.50 -5.19 19.44
CA ARG A 67 -12.23 -4.31 18.31
C ARG A 67 -10.84 -4.53 17.70
N ARG A 68 -9.83 -4.83 18.52
CA ARG A 68 -8.46 -5.09 18.03
C ARG A 68 -8.37 -6.34 17.15
N VAL A 69 -9.18 -7.36 17.43
CA VAL A 69 -9.25 -8.58 16.61
C VAL A 69 -9.97 -8.26 15.29
N ARG A 70 -11.09 -7.54 15.34
CA ARG A 70 -11.81 -7.12 14.12
C ARG A 70 -10.96 -6.24 13.20
N ARG A 71 -10.16 -5.32 13.76
CA ARG A 71 -9.18 -4.54 13.00
C ARG A 71 -8.14 -5.42 12.31
N ALA A 72 -7.59 -6.41 13.02
CA ALA A 72 -6.62 -7.34 12.45
C ALA A 72 -7.24 -8.16 11.31
N ALA A 73 -8.48 -8.63 11.49
CA ALA A 73 -9.22 -9.35 10.47
C ALA A 73 -9.50 -8.48 9.23
N ALA A 74 -9.97 -7.24 9.42
CA ALA A 74 -10.18 -6.28 8.33
C ALA A 74 -8.88 -5.95 7.60
N ALA A 75 -7.78 -5.76 8.33
CA ALA A 75 -6.46 -5.54 7.74
C ALA A 75 -5.99 -6.72 6.88
N ALA A 76 -6.35 -7.95 7.23
CA ALA A 76 -6.04 -9.14 6.43
C ALA A 76 -6.96 -9.33 5.20
N GLY A 77 -8.11 -8.65 5.14
CA GLY A 77 -9.10 -8.79 4.07
C GLY A 77 -8.62 -8.39 2.67
N HIS A 78 -7.45 -7.77 2.52
CA HIS A 78 -6.82 -7.54 1.21
C HIS A 78 -6.25 -8.83 0.59
N ARG A 79 -5.98 -9.86 1.40
CA ARG A 79 -5.35 -11.13 0.96
C ARG A 79 -6.35 -12.24 0.73
N VAL A 80 -7.46 -12.19 1.46
CA VAL A 80 -8.48 -13.23 1.49
C VAL A 80 -9.82 -12.57 1.17
N ALA A 81 -10.50 -13.08 0.15
CA ALA A 81 -11.85 -12.63 -0.19
C ALA A 81 -12.80 -12.99 0.96
N LEU A 82 -13.30 -11.97 1.66
CA LEU A 82 -14.28 -12.13 2.71
C LEU A 82 -15.69 -12.25 2.11
N PRO A 83 -16.61 -12.98 2.75
CA PRO A 83 -18.01 -13.01 2.33
C PRO A 83 -18.61 -11.58 2.30
N PRO A 84 -19.50 -11.27 1.35
CA PRO A 84 -20.13 -9.95 1.24
C PRO A 84 -20.80 -9.49 2.53
N GLU A 85 -21.43 -10.40 3.28
CA GLU A 85 -22.09 -10.12 4.56
C GLU A 85 -21.08 -9.71 5.63
N THR A 86 -19.89 -10.32 5.61
CA THR A 86 -18.80 -9.96 6.52
C THR A 86 -18.25 -8.57 6.18
N LEU A 87 -18.08 -8.26 4.90
CA LEU A 87 -17.66 -6.93 4.45
C LEU A 87 -18.70 -5.86 4.83
N ALA A 88 -19.99 -6.17 4.70
CA ALA A 88 -21.08 -5.29 5.12
C ALA A 88 -21.06 -5.03 6.63
N ALA A 89 -20.82 -6.07 7.45
CA ALA A 89 -20.69 -5.95 8.89
C ALA A 89 -19.47 -5.10 9.29
N LEU A 90 -18.32 -5.33 8.66
CA LEU A 90 -17.11 -4.53 8.89
C LEU A 90 -17.28 -3.06 8.44
N ALA A 91 -17.96 -2.82 7.32
CA ALA A 91 -18.27 -1.48 6.84
C ALA A 91 -19.26 -0.72 7.74
N ALA A 92 -20.03 -1.45 8.56
CA ALA A 92 -20.94 -0.91 9.56
C ALA A 92 -20.40 -1.00 11.00
N ASP A 93 -19.14 -1.39 11.19
CA ASP A 93 -18.55 -1.56 12.52
C ASP A 93 -18.65 -0.25 13.32
N ARG A 94 -18.90 -0.36 14.63
CA ARG A 94 -18.93 0.80 15.53
C ARG A 94 -17.59 1.51 15.60
N ASP A 95 -16.49 0.78 15.39
CA ASP A 95 -15.13 1.28 15.45
C ASP A 95 -14.65 1.87 14.11
N PRO A 96 -14.39 3.20 14.01
CA PRO A 96 -13.92 3.82 12.78
C PRO A 96 -12.58 3.28 12.28
N ASP A 97 -11.73 2.79 13.18
CA ASP A 97 -10.45 2.17 12.82
C ASP A 97 -10.62 0.82 12.11
N THR A 98 -11.70 0.09 12.39
CA THR A 98 -12.05 -1.10 11.62
C THR A 98 -12.59 -0.67 10.25
N ARG A 99 -13.54 0.27 10.22
CA ARG A 99 -14.15 0.75 8.97
C ARG A 99 -13.14 1.31 7.98
N ARG A 100 -12.10 2.01 8.44
CA ARG A 100 -11.07 2.59 7.54
C ARG A 100 -10.18 1.54 6.85
N LEU A 101 -10.21 0.28 7.27
CA LEU A 101 -9.45 -0.81 6.65
C LEU A 101 -10.24 -1.50 5.54
N VAL A 102 -11.57 -1.40 5.57
CA VAL A 102 -12.49 -2.07 4.63
C VAL A 102 -12.30 -1.67 3.17
N PRO A 103 -12.01 -0.39 2.81
CA PRO A 103 -11.77 -0.02 1.41
C PRO A 103 -10.67 -0.80 0.70
N GLY A 104 -9.71 -1.37 1.44
CA GLY A 104 -8.63 -2.18 0.90
C GLY A 104 -8.95 -3.69 0.81
N CYS A 105 -10.14 -4.12 1.24
CA CYS A 105 -10.51 -5.52 1.19
C CYS A 105 -10.77 -5.99 -0.25
N ALA A 106 -10.35 -7.22 -0.55
CA ALA A 106 -10.59 -7.84 -1.84
C ALA A 106 -12.10 -8.09 -2.04
N GLY A 107 -12.61 -7.75 -3.21
CA GLY A 107 -14.02 -7.98 -3.56
C GLY A 107 -15.01 -7.06 -2.87
N LEU A 108 -14.59 -5.89 -2.37
CA LEU A 108 -15.51 -4.91 -1.78
C LEU A 108 -16.56 -4.44 -2.81
N PRO A 109 -17.87 -4.63 -2.54
CA PRO A 109 -18.93 -4.09 -3.38
C PRO A 109 -18.89 -2.56 -3.45
N VAL A 110 -19.16 -2.01 -4.63
CA VAL A 110 -19.11 -0.56 -4.89
C VAL A 110 -20.10 0.20 -4.00
N GLU A 111 -21.23 -0.40 -3.66
CA GLU A 111 -22.26 0.17 -2.79
C GLU A 111 -21.71 0.41 -1.37
N LEU A 112 -20.90 -0.53 -0.86
CA LEU A 112 -20.23 -0.38 0.44
C LEU A 112 -19.10 0.65 0.37
N LEU A 113 -18.35 0.68 -0.72
CA LEU A 113 -17.33 1.71 -0.94
C LEU A 113 -17.95 3.13 -0.95
N VAL A 114 -19.10 3.30 -1.62
CA VAL A 114 -19.85 4.57 -1.64
C VAL A 114 -20.31 4.97 -0.25
N ARG A 115 -20.80 4.02 0.56
CA ARG A 115 -21.15 4.27 1.97
C ARG A 115 -19.94 4.73 2.78
N LEU A 116 -18.80 4.06 2.65
CA LEU A 116 -17.56 4.41 3.36
C LEU A 116 -17.01 5.77 2.93
N ALA A 117 -17.17 6.14 1.67
CA ALA A 117 -16.83 7.47 1.15
C ALA A 117 -17.71 8.59 1.73
N GLN A 118 -18.85 8.27 2.34
CA GLN A 118 -19.77 9.20 3.00
C GLN A 118 -19.77 9.04 4.53
N ASP A 119 -18.83 8.26 5.09
CA ASP A 119 -18.77 7.98 6.52
C ASP A 119 -18.60 9.25 7.37
N GLY A 120 -19.14 9.24 8.59
CA GLY A 120 -18.97 10.36 9.53
C GLY A 120 -17.51 10.62 9.91
N SER A 121 -16.67 9.57 9.92
CA SER A 121 -15.24 9.68 10.22
C SER A 121 -14.45 10.12 8.98
N PRO A 122 -13.68 11.23 9.06
CA PRO A 122 -12.85 11.69 7.95
C PRO A 122 -11.75 10.69 7.58
N LEU A 123 -11.25 9.91 8.54
CA LEU A 123 -10.25 8.87 8.27
C LEU A 123 -10.81 7.74 7.41
N VAL A 124 -12.09 7.40 7.60
CA VAL A 124 -12.77 6.37 6.79
C VAL A 124 -13.01 6.91 5.39
N ARG A 125 -13.52 8.15 5.25
CA ARG A 125 -13.70 8.80 3.95
C ARG A 125 -12.39 8.90 3.18
N ALA A 126 -11.30 9.29 3.84
CA ALA A 126 -9.98 9.38 3.22
C ALA A 126 -9.45 8.00 2.79
N ALA A 127 -9.75 6.94 3.53
CA ALA A 127 -9.37 5.58 3.18
C ALA A 127 -10.17 5.03 1.99
N ALA A 128 -11.44 5.43 1.84
CA ALA A 128 -12.25 5.08 0.68
C ALA A 128 -11.71 5.67 -0.63
N VAL A 129 -10.90 6.73 -0.55
CA VAL A 129 -10.25 7.40 -1.69
C VAL A 129 -8.86 6.81 -1.95
N GLY A 130 -8.85 5.69 -2.69
CA GLY A 130 -7.67 5.03 -3.24
C GLY A 130 -7.53 5.28 -4.75
N ALA A 131 -6.37 4.94 -5.30
CA ALA A 131 -6.13 5.07 -6.74
C ALA A 131 -7.10 4.22 -7.58
N ASP A 132 -7.31 2.97 -7.17
CA ASP A 132 -8.16 2.01 -7.87
C ASP A 132 -9.65 2.19 -7.55
N SER A 133 -9.97 2.72 -6.36
CA SER A 133 -11.35 2.89 -5.89
C SER A 133 -11.97 4.23 -6.29
N TRP A 134 -11.16 5.27 -6.52
CA TRP A 134 -11.65 6.61 -6.83
C TRP A 134 -12.45 6.68 -8.14
N ALA A 135 -12.05 5.92 -9.17
CA ALA A 135 -12.77 5.83 -10.43
C ALA A 135 -14.14 5.13 -10.30
N GLN A 136 -14.29 4.26 -9.29
CA GLN A 136 -15.53 3.51 -9.04
C GLN A 136 -16.60 4.36 -8.30
N LEU A 137 -16.20 5.48 -7.69
CA LEU A 137 -17.12 6.34 -6.96
C LEU A 137 -18.02 7.15 -7.92
N PRO A 138 -19.33 7.27 -7.62
CA PRO A 138 -20.25 8.09 -8.41
C PRO A 138 -19.81 9.56 -8.48
N PRO A 139 -20.10 10.28 -9.58
CA PRO A 139 -19.69 11.68 -9.76
C PRO A 139 -20.11 12.60 -8.61
N ARG A 140 -21.34 12.43 -8.07
CA ARG A 140 -21.84 13.20 -6.93
C ARG A 140 -20.95 13.06 -5.69
N VAL A 141 -20.51 11.85 -5.39
CA VAL A 141 -19.63 11.54 -4.24
C VAL A 141 -18.23 12.11 -4.47
N ARG A 142 -17.69 11.95 -5.68
CA ARG A 142 -16.38 12.52 -6.04
C ARG A 142 -16.37 14.04 -5.92
N THR A 143 -17.44 14.73 -6.33
CA THR A 143 -17.57 16.18 -6.17
C THR A 143 -17.63 16.57 -4.69
N ALA A 144 -18.41 15.85 -3.87
CA ALA A 144 -18.47 16.11 -2.43
C ALA A 144 -17.10 15.93 -1.75
N LEU A 145 -16.36 14.87 -2.08
CA LEU A 145 -15.03 14.58 -1.52
C LEU A 145 -13.95 15.61 -1.91
N ARG A 146 -14.04 16.22 -3.10
CA ARG A 146 -13.12 17.31 -3.50
C ARG A 146 -13.26 18.52 -2.60
N SER A 147 -14.47 18.79 -2.13
CA SER A 147 -14.81 19.90 -1.24
C SER A 147 -15.02 19.46 0.21
N ASP A 148 -14.49 18.28 0.60
CA ASP A 148 -14.64 17.76 1.95
C ASP A 148 -14.07 18.75 2.97
N ARG A 149 -14.73 18.85 4.14
CA ARG A 149 -14.30 19.74 5.23
C ARG A 149 -12.93 19.33 5.78
N ASP A 150 -12.64 18.04 5.78
CA ASP A 150 -11.41 17.51 6.36
C ASP A 150 -10.22 17.55 5.38
N PRO A 151 -9.07 18.13 5.79
CA PRO A 151 -7.89 18.24 4.92
C PRO A 151 -7.26 16.89 4.56
N ALA A 152 -7.39 15.85 5.38
CA ALA A 152 -6.88 14.52 5.08
C ALA A 152 -7.65 13.88 3.92
N VAL A 153 -8.97 14.11 3.85
CA VAL A 153 -9.81 13.65 2.74
C VAL A 153 -9.42 14.37 1.45
N ARG A 154 -9.30 15.70 1.47
CA ARG A 154 -8.85 16.46 0.31
C ARG A 154 -7.46 16.01 -0.17
N SER A 155 -6.55 15.73 0.76
CA SER A 155 -5.21 15.20 0.46
C SER A 155 -5.28 13.81 -0.18
N ALA A 156 -6.21 12.95 0.26
CA ALA A 156 -6.45 11.65 -0.35
C ALA A 156 -6.93 11.76 -1.79
N VAL A 157 -7.87 12.67 -2.06
CA VAL A 157 -8.35 12.97 -3.42
C VAL A 157 -7.19 13.43 -4.31
N GLN A 158 -6.35 14.35 -3.85
CA GLN A 158 -5.18 14.78 -4.62
C GLN A 158 -4.22 13.63 -4.94
N ARG A 159 -4.01 12.69 -4.00
CA ARG A 159 -3.22 11.48 -4.28
C ARG A 159 -3.87 10.60 -5.34
N ALA A 160 -5.19 10.39 -5.30
CA ALA A 160 -5.90 9.59 -6.28
C ALA A 160 -5.88 10.22 -7.68
N LEU A 161 -6.05 11.55 -7.77
CA LEU A 161 -6.00 12.29 -9.05
C LEU A 161 -4.63 12.23 -9.73
N ARG A 162 -3.54 12.09 -8.97
CA ARG A 162 -2.20 11.89 -9.55
C ARG A 162 -2.10 10.61 -10.36
N VAL A 163 -2.92 9.60 -10.05
CA VAL A 163 -2.97 8.32 -10.75
C VAL A 163 -3.95 8.37 -11.93
N GLU A 164 -5.08 9.09 -11.81
CA GLU A 164 -6.06 9.21 -12.91
C GLU A 164 -5.54 9.96 -14.14
N ARG A 165 -4.60 10.90 -14.00
CA ARG A 165 -4.04 11.56 -15.19
C ARG A 165 -3.03 10.61 -15.86
N PRO A 166 -3.33 10.06 -17.06
CA PRO A 166 -2.33 9.32 -17.82
C PRO A 166 -1.08 10.20 -17.96
N LEU A 167 0.10 9.59 -17.85
CA LEU A 167 1.34 10.32 -18.07
C LEU A 167 1.34 10.83 -19.51
N PRO A 168 1.77 12.08 -19.75
CA PRO A 168 1.84 12.60 -21.10
C PRO A 168 2.81 11.75 -21.93
N VAL A 169 2.32 11.04 -22.94
CA VAL A 169 3.18 10.24 -23.84
C VAL A 169 3.63 11.00 -25.08
N THR A 170 3.23 12.27 -25.20
CA THR A 170 3.61 13.16 -26.31
C THR A 170 4.52 14.27 -25.80
N LEU A 171 5.42 14.75 -26.67
CA LEU A 171 6.29 15.89 -26.35
C LEU A 171 5.49 17.15 -25.98
N ALA A 172 4.39 17.41 -26.69
CA ALA A 172 3.48 18.52 -26.38
C ALA A 172 2.83 18.36 -25.00
N GLY A 173 2.38 17.14 -24.65
CA GLY A 173 1.83 16.85 -23.33
C GLY A 173 2.87 16.97 -22.21
N TYR A 174 4.13 16.62 -22.49
CA TYR A 174 5.25 16.78 -21.54
C TYR A 174 5.56 18.25 -21.27
N ILE A 175 5.58 19.09 -22.32
CA ILE A 175 5.83 20.53 -22.21
C ILE A 175 4.68 21.23 -21.45
N ALA A 176 3.44 20.80 -21.66
CA ALA A 176 2.27 21.32 -20.96
C ALA A 176 2.13 20.83 -19.51
N GLU A 177 2.89 19.82 -19.08
CA GLU A 177 2.79 19.24 -17.74
C GLU A 177 3.42 20.17 -16.69
N SER A 178 2.57 20.81 -15.87
CA SER A 178 3.04 21.75 -14.84
C SER A 178 3.74 21.05 -13.67
N ASP A 179 3.43 19.78 -13.38
CA ASP A 179 3.99 19.01 -12.26
C ASP A 179 5.39 18.44 -12.57
N PRO A 180 6.46 18.87 -11.85
CA PRO A 180 7.83 18.42 -12.08
C PRO A 180 8.03 16.91 -11.89
N LEU A 181 7.33 16.28 -10.93
CA LEU A 181 7.48 14.85 -10.65
C LEU A 181 6.84 13.99 -11.75
N ARG A 182 5.80 14.51 -12.41
CA ARG A 182 5.14 13.84 -13.54
C ARG A 182 5.96 13.95 -14.82
N ARG A 183 6.65 15.09 -15.04
CA ARG A 183 7.66 15.23 -16.10
C ARG A 183 8.78 14.20 -15.94
N GLU A 184 9.37 14.08 -14.75
CA GLU A 184 10.46 13.13 -14.50
C GLU A 184 10.05 11.67 -14.75
N ARG A 185 8.86 11.25 -14.27
CA ARG A 185 8.33 9.90 -14.52
C ARG A 185 8.02 9.62 -15.98
N THR A 186 7.63 10.64 -16.74
CA THR A 186 7.42 10.55 -18.19
C THR A 186 8.75 10.35 -18.92
N ALA A 187 9.77 11.11 -18.54
CA ALA A 187 11.11 11.02 -19.12
C ALA A 187 11.81 9.69 -18.82
N ALA A 188 11.46 9.02 -17.72
CA ALA A 188 12.03 7.73 -17.34
C ALA A 188 11.65 6.57 -18.27
N GLY A 189 10.60 6.72 -19.11
CA GLY A 189 10.12 5.69 -20.03
C GLY A 189 9.68 4.38 -19.34
N PRO A 190 9.14 3.39 -20.07
CA PRO A 190 9.07 2.03 -19.55
C PRO A 190 10.49 1.50 -19.28
N PRO A 191 10.71 0.66 -18.25
CA PRO A 191 12.01 0.05 -18.04
C PRO A 191 12.44 -0.64 -19.34
N TRP A 192 13.66 -0.34 -19.78
CA TRP A 192 14.20 -0.84 -21.04
C TRP A 192 14.18 -2.38 -21.03
N SER A 193 13.10 -2.98 -21.52
CA SER A 193 13.05 -4.40 -21.80
C SER A 193 13.81 -4.57 -23.10
N GLY A 194 15.06 -4.99 -23.00
CA GLY A 194 15.90 -5.34 -24.15
C GLY A 194 15.23 -6.42 -24.98
N ARG A 195 14.41 -6.00 -25.93
CA ARG A 195 13.96 -6.79 -27.07
C ARG A 195 14.23 -5.95 -28.30
N SER A 196 15.26 -6.38 -29.01
CA SER A 196 15.69 -5.96 -30.33
C SER A 196 14.49 -5.89 -31.29
N ALA A 197 14.09 -4.67 -31.64
CA ALA A 197 13.34 -4.42 -32.86
C ALA A 197 14.37 -4.02 -33.92
N SER A 198 14.84 -5.03 -34.66
CA SER A 198 15.49 -4.87 -35.95
C SER A 198 14.59 -4.05 -36.88
N GLY A 199 15.16 -3.04 -37.53
CA GLY A 199 14.55 -2.41 -38.69
C GLY A 199 14.07 -0.98 -38.50
N TRP A 200 14.96 -0.06 -38.11
CA TRP A 200 14.86 1.34 -38.55
C TRP A 200 16.22 1.79 -39.03
N CYS A 201 16.30 2.01 -40.35
CA CYS A 201 17.47 2.42 -41.10
C CYS A 201 17.79 3.88 -40.71
N TRP A 202 18.94 4.09 -40.06
CA TRP A 202 19.43 5.43 -39.77
C TRP A 202 20.06 6.01 -41.04
N THR A 203 19.34 6.86 -41.77
CA THR A 203 19.97 7.73 -42.76
C THR A 203 20.77 8.79 -42.03
N THR A 204 22.08 8.57 -42.01
CA THR A 204 23.12 9.44 -41.46
C THR A 204 23.01 10.88 -41.97
N ILE A 205 22.67 11.84 -41.12
CA ILE A 205 23.10 13.24 -41.33
C ILE A 205 24.43 13.38 -40.60
N ARG A 206 25.53 13.37 -41.36
CA ARG A 206 26.87 13.73 -40.88
C ARG A 206 26.88 15.21 -40.49
N GLY A 207 26.98 15.48 -39.19
CA GLY A 207 27.39 16.77 -38.64
C GLY A 207 28.71 16.59 -37.90
N SER A 208 29.74 17.21 -38.43
CA SER A 208 31.15 17.16 -38.03
C SER A 208 31.39 17.64 -36.59
N ALA A 209 32.45 17.09 -35.98
CA ALA A 209 33.23 17.60 -34.85
C ALA A 209 32.98 16.99 -33.44
N GLY A 210 33.85 16.04 -33.10
CA GLY A 210 34.79 16.24 -31.99
C GLY A 210 34.32 15.95 -30.56
N ARG A 211 34.39 14.66 -30.17
CA ARG A 211 35.13 14.10 -29.00
C ARG A 211 34.37 12.93 -28.36
N ARG A 212 34.86 11.72 -28.62
CA ARG A 212 34.51 10.51 -27.85
C ARG A 212 35.25 10.57 -26.52
N ARG A 213 34.53 10.53 -25.40
CA ARG A 213 35.08 10.03 -24.13
C ARG A 213 34.42 8.70 -23.82
N ALA A 214 35.24 7.65 -23.85
CA ALA A 214 34.93 6.37 -23.26
C ALA A 214 34.89 6.51 -21.73
N ILE A 215 33.88 5.96 -21.07
CA ILE A 215 34.01 5.53 -19.68
C ILE A 215 33.64 4.05 -19.64
N ARG A 216 34.69 3.26 -19.36
CA ARG A 216 34.62 1.83 -19.03
C ARG A 216 33.83 1.64 -17.72
N GLY A 217 32.94 0.66 -17.77
CA GLY A 217 32.60 -0.31 -16.72
C GLY A 217 32.45 0.14 -15.27
N CYS A 218 31.30 -0.15 -14.67
CA CYS A 218 31.32 -0.87 -13.39
C CYS A 218 30.01 -1.64 -13.14
N ARG A 219 30.18 -2.68 -12.35
CA ARG A 219 29.30 -3.84 -12.14
C ARG A 219 28.02 -3.49 -11.38
N ARG A 220 27.00 -4.35 -11.58
CA ARG A 220 25.80 -4.56 -10.78
C ARG A 220 26.01 -4.28 -9.27
N ILE A 221 25.00 -3.70 -8.62
CA ILE A 221 24.32 -4.24 -7.42
C ILE A 221 23.00 -3.46 -7.24
N TRP A 222 21.88 -4.16 -7.37
CA TRP A 222 20.58 -3.71 -6.87
C TRP A 222 20.52 -4.02 -5.37
N ARG A 223 20.43 -3.00 -4.51
CA ARG A 223 19.98 -3.13 -3.12
C ARG A 223 19.37 -1.81 -2.65
N TRP A 224 18.05 -1.76 -2.60
CA TRP A 224 17.34 -0.90 -1.65
C TRP A 224 17.34 -1.62 -0.29
N PRO A 225 17.66 -0.93 0.81
CA PRO A 225 16.57 -0.50 1.70
C PRO A 225 16.80 0.86 2.36
N TRP A 226 15.70 1.59 2.57
CA TRP A 226 15.65 2.76 3.44
C TRP A 226 16.06 2.38 4.88
N ARG A 227 17.26 2.77 5.33
CA ARG A 227 17.56 3.02 6.74
C ARG A 227 18.56 4.18 6.88
N ARG A 228 18.10 5.20 7.64
CA ARG A 228 18.83 6.22 8.41
C ARG A 228 19.96 6.97 7.67
N ILE A 229 19.64 8.19 7.23
CA ILE A 229 20.62 9.24 6.92
C ILE A 229 21.32 9.62 8.23
N ARG A 230 22.54 9.12 8.44
CA ARG A 230 23.53 9.78 9.29
C ARG A 230 24.26 10.79 8.42
N THR A 231 24.12 12.07 8.74
CA THR A 231 24.88 13.17 8.16
C THR A 231 26.39 12.95 8.38
N ARG A 232 27.17 12.93 7.30
CA ARG A 232 28.62 13.20 7.37
C ARG A 232 28.96 14.32 6.40
N ARG A 233 29.46 15.42 6.99
CA ARG A 233 30.20 16.51 6.34
C ARG A 233 31.40 15.94 5.58
N CYS A 234 31.57 16.37 4.34
CA CYS A 234 32.86 16.50 3.64
C CYS A 234 32.71 17.78 2.81
N GLY A 235 33.44 18.86 3.07
CA GLY A 235 34.89 18.91 3.04
C GLY A 235 35.29 19.65 1.75
N SER A 236 35.01 20.95 1.71
CA SER A 236 35.29 21.85 0.60
C SER A 236 36.80 22.02 0.38
N ARG A 237 37.29 21.69 -0.82
CA ARG A 237 38.49 22.32 -1.39
C ARG A 237 38.22 22.69 -2.84
N CYS A 238 37.76 23.93 -3.03
CA CYS A 238 37.87 24.65 -4.28
C CYS A 238 39.35 24.97 -4.54
N ARG A 239 39.84 24.72 -5.75
CA ARG A 239 41.09 25.33 -6.24
C ARG A 239 40.73 26.11 -7.51
N CYS A 240 40.68 27.42 -7.35
CA CYS A 240 40.44 28.40 -8.40
C CYS A 240 41.78 28.68 -9.09
N GLY A 241 41.87 28.49 -10.40
CA GLY A 241 42.99 28.99 -11.21
C GLY A 241 42.66 30.37 -11.77
N ARG A 242 43.30 31.41 -11.24
CA ARG A 242 43.77 32.58 -12.00
C ARG A 242 45.21 32.24 -12.39
N THR A 243 45.75 32.55 -13.56
CA THR A 243 45.59 33.65 -14.52
C THR A 243 45.95 33.13 -15.91
#